data_AF-K9VIJ7-F1
#
_entry.id   AF-K9VIJ7-F1
#
_cell.length_a   1.000
_cell.length_b   1.000
_cell.length_c   1.000
_cell.angle_alpha   90.00
_cell.angle_beta   90.00
_cell.angle_gamma   90.00
#
_symmetry.space_group_name_H-M   'P 1'
#
loop_
_entity.id
_entity.type
_entity.pdbx_description
1 polymer ?
#
loop_
_entity_poly.entity_id
_entity_poly.type
_entity_poly.pdbx_seq_one_letter_code
_entity_poly.pdbx_strand_id
1 'polypeptide(L)' 'MTVSSANLPKISIEAIVERIFAFRQITPLDRRLLKSAMLAQKGLNEKDQCHINRVCQGIQNGLILVVE' A
#
# COMPACT_ATOMS: atom_id res chain seq x y z
N MET A 1 25.28 -15.41 1.80
CA MET A 1 24.55 -14.99 3.02
C MET A 1 23.16 -14.56 2.58
N THR A 2 22.17 -15.46 2.69
CA THR A 2 20.78 -15.16 2.36
C THR A 2 20.18 -14.40 3.53
N VAL A 3 19.89 -13.13 3.33
CA VAL A 3 19.21 -12.31 4.33
C VAL A 3 17.85 -12.95 4.64
N SER A 4 17.70 -13.41 5.88
CA SER A 4 16.46 -13.95 6.41
C SER A 4 15.36 -12.91 6.21
N SER A 5 14.34 -13.27 5.44
CA SER A 5 13.12 -12.48 5.31
C SER A 5 12.57 -12.29 6.72
N ALA A 6 12.83 -11.12 7.31
CA ALA A 6 12.24 -10.73 8.57
C ALA A 6 10.73 -10.94 8.43
N ASN A 7 10.13 -11.59 9.43
CA ASN A 7 8.69 -11.74 9.57
C ASN A 7 8.08 -10.34 9.71
N LEU A 8 7.99 -9.62 8.59
CA LEU A 8 7.26 -8.37 8.53
C LEU A 8 5.83 -8.73 8.94
N PRO A 9 5.26 -8.06 9.95
CA PRO A 9 3.86 -8.25 10.27
C PRO A 9 3.08 -8.14 8.95
N LYS A 10 2.16 -9.08 8.71
CA LYS A 10 1.31 -9.07 7.52
C LYS A 10 0.38 -7.85 7.63
N ILE A 11 0.90 -6.68 7.30
CA ILE A 11 0.14 -5.44 7.28
C ILE A 11 -0.83 -5.56 6.11
N SER A 12 -2.13 -5.38 6.40
CA SER A 12 -3.18 -5.44 5.39
C SER A 12 -3.08 -4.25 4.43
N ILE A 13 -3.61 -4.42 3.22
CA ILE A 13 -3.71 -3.33 2.23
C ILE A 13 -4.51 -2.16 2.82
N GLU A 14 -5.61 -2.46 3.51
CA GLU A 14 -6.43 -1.48 4.22
C GLU A 14 -5.62 -0.58 5.15
N ALA A 15 -4.80 -1.16 6.05
CA ALA A 15 -4.00 -0.40 7.00
C ALA A 15 -2.97 0.52 6.32
N ILE A 16 -2.39 0.08 5.19
CA ILE A 16 -1.47 0.91 4.41
C ILE A 16 -2.23 2.06 3.74
N VAL A 17 -3.41 1.80 3.20
CA VAL A 17 -4.26 2.80 2.58
C VAL A 17 -4.72 3.85 3.61
N GLU A 18 -5.16 3.44 4.80
CA GLU A 18 -5.51 4.35 5.88
C GLU A 18 -4.36 5.28 6.24
N ARG A 19 -3.14 4.74 6.36
CA ARG A 19 -1.92 5.52 6.60
C ARG A 19 -1.70 6.56 5.49
N ILE A 20 -1.78 6.16 4.22
CA ILE A 20 -1.62 7.08 3.07
C ILE A 20 -2.63 8.22 3.15
N PHE A 21 -3.90 7.92 3.47
CA PHE A 21 -4.94 8.94 3.59
C PHE A 21 -4.77 9.84 4.81
N ALA A 22 -4.28 9.30 5.93
CA ALA A 22 -4.01 10.08 7.15
C ALA A 22 -2.91 11.12 6.91
N PHE A 23 -1.85 10.75 6.20
CA PHE A 23 -0.74 11.67 5.87
C PHE A 23 -0.93 12.40 4.54
N ARG A 24 -2.00 12.11 3.79
CA ARG A 24 -2.28 12.66 2.45
C ARG A 24 -1.09 12.52 1.49
N GLN A 25 -0.30 11.46 1.66
CA GLN A 25 0.90 11.22 0.86
C GLN A 25 1.18 9.73 0.73
N ILE A 26 1.78 9.35 -0.40
CA ILE A 26 2.30 8.00 -0.62
C ILE A 26 3.82 8.07 -0.71
N THR A 27 4.48 7.43 0.26
CA THR A 27 5.95 7.40 0.37
C THR A 27 6.55 6.18 -0.34
N PRO A 28 7.88 6.14 -0.59
CA PRO A 28 8.55 4.95 -1.08
C PRO A 28 8.34 3.71 -0.20
N LEU A 29 8.21 3.91 1.12
CA LEU A 29 7.91 2.85 2.07
C LEU A 29 6.51 2.27 1.84
N ASP A 30 5.49 3.13 1.71
CA ASP A 30 4.11 2.70 1.49
C ASP A 30 3.99 1.91 0.17
N ARG A 31 4.69 2.33 -0.89
CA ARG A 31 4.76 1.59 -2.16
C ARG A 31 5.37 0.20 -2.00
N ARG A 32 6.47 0.07 -1.24
CA ARG A 32 7.10 -1.23 -0.95
C ARG A 32 6.17 -2.12 -0.13
N LEU A 33 5.49 -1.54 0.86
CA LEU A 33 4.52 -2.25 1.70
C LEU A 33 3.34 -2.76 0.86
N LEU A 34 2.71 -1.91 0.05
CA LEU A 34 1.65 -2.31 -0.87
C LEU A 34 2.11 -3.44 -1.78
N LYS A 35 3.27 -3.28 -2.44
CA LYS A 35 3.83 -4.33 -3.31
C LYS A 35 4.03 -5.65 -2.56
N SER A 36 4.57 -5.62 -1.35
CA SER A 36 4.77 -6.82 -0.53
C SER A 36 3.44 -7.48 -0.13
N ALA A 37 2.43 -6.68 0.24
CA ALA A 37 1.11 -7.17 0.59
C ALA A 37 0.39 -7.80 -0.61
N MET A 38 0.50 -7.19 -1.80
CA MET A 38 -0.08 -7.73 -3.04
C MET A 38 0.58 -9.04 -3.48
N LEU A 39 1.89 -9.19 -3.29
CA LEU A 39 2.62 -10.41 -3.62
C LEU A 39 2.38 -11.55 -2.60
N ALA A 40 2.12 -11.21 -1.35
CA ALA A 40 1.83 -12.19 -0.29
C ALA A 40 0.42 -12.79 -0.41
N GLN A 41 -0.52 -12.07 -1.04
CA GLN A 41 -1.88 -12.55 -1.26
C GLN A 41 -1.99 -13.34 -2.56
N LYS A 42 -2.85 -14.37 -2.58
CA LYS A 42 -3.14 -15.21 -3.76
C LYS A 42 -4.14 -14.49 -4.69
N GLY A 43 -3.81 -13.25 -5.07
CA GLY A 43 -4.67 -12.33 -5.81
C GLY A 43 -5.32 -11.26 -4.93
N LEU A 44 -5.81 -10.19 -5.57
CA LEU A 44 -6.53 -9.09 -4.90
C LEU A 44 -8.02 -9.39 -4.89
N ASN A 45 -8.61 -9.48 -3.70
CA ASN A 45 -10.06 -9.51 -3.57
C ASN A 45 -10.67 -8.14 -3.93
N GLU A 46 -12.00 -8.09 -4.08
CA GLU A 46 -12.70 -6.86 -4.45
C GLU A 46 -12.48 -5.69 -3.47
N LYS A 47 -12.35 -5.98 -2.17
CA LYS A 47 -12.09 -4.95 -1.16
C LYS A 47 -10.70 -4.34 -1.35
N ASP A 48 -9.68 -5.17 -1.54
CA ASP A 48 -8.31 -4.72 -1.79
C ASP A 48 -8.24 -3.88 -3.07
N GLN A 49 -8.94 -4.30 -4.13
CA GLN A 49 -9.04 -3.52 -5.36
C GLN A 49 -9.72 -2.16 -5.12
N CYS A 50 -10.79 -2.13 -4.33
CA CYS A 50 -11.47 -0.89 -3.94
C CYS A 50 -10.52 0.07 -3.19
N HIS A 51 -9.75 -0.44 -2.22
CA HIS A 51 -8.78 0.35 -1.46
C HIS A 51 -7.67 0.92 -2.37
N ILE A 52 -7.12 0.10 -3.26
CA ILE A 52 -6.08 0.54 -4.22
C ILE A 52 -6.65 1.59 -5.18
N ASN A 53 -7.83 1.36 -5.74
CA ASN A 53 -8.50 2.30 -6.63
C ASN A 53 -8.74 3.65 -5.96
N ARG A 54 -9.12 3.65 -4.67
CA ARG A 54 -9.30 4.87 -3.88
C ARG A 54 -8.00 5.66 -3.75
N VAL A 55 -6.86 4.99 -3.52
CA VAL A 55 -5.54 5.65 -3.51
C VAL A 55 -5.20 6.21 -4.89
N CYS A 56 -5.40 5.45 -5.96
CA CYS A 56 -5.15 5.90 -7.33
C CYS A 56 -5.97 7.16 -7.67
N GLN A 57 -7.26 7.17 -7.35
CA GLN A 57 -8.13 8.34 -7.53
C GLN A 57 -7.67 9.52 -6.67
N GLY A 58 -7.25 9.27 -5.42
CA GLY A 58 -6.70 10.29 -4.55
C GLY A 58 -5.44 10.94 -5.13
N ILE A 59 -4.58 10.17 -5.78
CA ILE A 59 -3.40 10.69 -6.49
C ILE A 59 -3.84 11.50 -7.72
N GLN A 60 -4.70 10.95 -8.57
CA GLN A 60 -5.18 11.61 -9.80
C GLN A 60 -5.87 12.95 -9.53
N ASN A 61 -6.61 13.05 -8.44
CA ASN A 61 -7.34 14.25 -8.06
C ASN A 61 -6.51 15.22 -7.20
N GLY A 62 -5.23 14.93 -6.95
CA GLY A 62 -4.34 15.77 -6.14
C GLY A 62 -4.61 15.75 -4.63
N LEU A 63 -5.41 14.80 -4.14
CA LEU A 63 -5.68 14.60 -2.70
C LEU A 63 -4.55 13.85 -1.97
N ILE A 64 -3.69 13.16 -2.73
CA ILE A 64 -2.55 12.39 -2.21
C ILE A 64 -1.30 12.84 -2.97
N LEU A 65 -0.32 13.36 -2.25
CA LEU A 65 0.99 13.69 -2.79
C LEU A 65 1.83 12.42 -3.00
N VAL A 66 2.45 12.27 -4.16
CA VAL A 66 3.46 11.23 -4.38
C VAL A 66 4.81 11.77 -3.94
N VAL A 67 5.40 11.14 -2.92
CA VAL A 67 6.72 11.51 -2.40
C VAL A 67 7.78 10.60 -3.02
N GLU A 68 8.88 11.19 -3.48
CA GLU A 68 10.02 10.51 -4.11
C GLU A 68 10.97 9.86 -3.10
#